data_AF-D7KCX6-F1
#
_entry.id   AF-D7KCX6-F1
#
_cell.length_a   1.000
_cell.length_b   1.000
_cell.length_c   1.000
_cell.angle_alpha   90.00
_cell.angle_beta   90.00
_cell.angle_gamma   90.00
#
_symmetry.space_group_name_H-M   'P 1'
#
loop_
_entity.id
_entity.type
_entity.pdbx_description
1 polymer ?
#
loop_
_entity_poly.entity_id
_entity_poly.type
_entity_poly.pdbx_seq_one_letter_code
_entity_poly.pdbx_strand_id
1 'polypeptide(L)'
;MVLPLMKLGTLAVKTISKPLASQLKHQAKVHPKFRQSIINFAQRNHRITTQMQRRIYGHATDVEIRPLDEEKAVQAAVDLIGEIFLFGVGGAVVVFEVQRSSRSEARKEEARKQELEDLRIKDEELEKQVADLKSKLEELEQLAKARGLSGIFQLKPQPGTTASGKPDKSS
;
A
#
# COMPACT_ATOMS: atom_id res chain seq x y z
N MET A 1 8.84 -12.19 9.39
CA MET A 1 9.93 -12.60 8.47
C MET A 1 10.90 -11.44 8.17
N VAL A 2 11.30 -10.65 9.17
CA VAL A 2 12.12 -9.41 8.97
C VAL A 2 13.63 -9.70 9.01
N LEU A 3 14.02 -10.80 9.68
CA LEU A 3 15.42 -11.21 9.85
C LEU A 3 16.18 -11.49 8.54
N PRO A 4 15.59 -12.15 7.51
CA PRO A 4 16.30 -12.42 6.25
C PRO A 4 16.60 -11.14 5.45
N LEU A 5 15.64 -10.21 5.35
CA LEU A 5 15.80 -8.94 4.64
C LEU A 5 16.85 -8.05 5.30
N MET A 6 16.83 -7.93 6.63
CA MET A 6 17.85 -7.18 7.37
C MET A 6 19.25 -7.76 7.16
N LYS A 7 19.40 -9.09 7.19
CA LYS A 7 20.68 -9.75 6.93
C LYS A 7 21.17 -9.50 5.50
N LEU A 8 20.29 -9.63 4.51
CA LEU A 8 20.61 -9.37 3.10
C LEU A 8 21.00 -7.91 2.87
N GLY A 9 20.26 -6.96 3.46
CA GLY A 9 20.60 -5.53 3.39
C GLY A 9 21.97 -5.25 4.00
N THR A 10 22.26 -5.78 5.19
CA THR A 10 23.56 -5.57 5.86
C THR A 10 24.71 -6.21 5.07
N LEU A 11 24.46 -7.36 4.43
CA LEU A 11 25.45 -8.03 3.58
C LEU A 11 25.70 -7.22 2.29
N ALA A 12 24.64 -6.74 1.63
CA ALA A 12 24.74 -5.92 0.44
C ALA A 12 25.53 -4.63 0.70
N VAL A 13 25.28 -3.97 1.83
CA VAL A 13 26.10 -2.83 2.29
C VAL A 13 27.56 -3.23 2.40
N LYS A 14 27.89 -4.31 3.11
CA LYS A 14 29.30 -4.75 3.24
C LYS A 14 29.95 -5.11 1.90
N THR A 15 29.19 -5.73 0.99
CA THR A 15 29.65 -6.16 -0.33
C THR A 15 29.93 -4.97 -1.25
N ILE A 16 29.17 -3.88 -1.13
CA ILE A 16 29.36 -2.68 -1.95
C ILE A 16 30.35 -1.72 -1.29
N SER A 17 30.20 -1.44 0.01
CA SER A 17 31.00 -0.43 0.71
C SER A 17 32.50 -0.72 0.69
N LYS A 18 32.93 -1.98 0.87
CA LYS A 18 34.37 -2.32 0.90
C LYS A 18 35.10 -2.11 -0.43
N PRO A 19 34.67 -2.71 -1.56
CA PRO A 19 35.35 -2.51 -2.84
C PRO A 19 35.17 -1.08 -3.36
N LEU A 20 34.04 -0.42 -3.05
CA LEU A 20 33.83 0.95 -3.46
C LEU A 20 34.74 1.91 -2.70
N ALA A 21 34.95 1.69 -1.39
CA ALA A 21 35.93 2.43 -0.60
C ALA A 21 37.34 2.32 -1.16
N SER A 22 37.78 1.11 -1.51
CA SER A 22 39.14 0.92 -2.05
C SER A 22 39.30 1.57 -3.43
N GLN A 23 38.29 1.49 -4.29
CA GLN A 23 38.25 2.14 -5.60
C GLN A 23 38.28 3.67 -5.49
N LEU A 24 37.49 4.24 -4.59
CA LEU A 24 37.46 5.69 -4.35
C LEU A 24 38.78 6.20 -3.74
N LYS A 25 39.41 5.43 -2.83
CA LYS A 25 40.75 5.75 -2.30
C LYS A 25 41.77 5.78 -3.43
N HIS A 26 41.74 4.78 -4.31
CA HIS A 26 42.64 4.71 -5.46
C HIS A 26 42.41 5.88 -6.43
N GLN A 27 41.17 6.19 -6.78
CA GLN A 27 40.85 7.30 -7.68
C GLN A 27 41.13 8.68 -7.09
N ALA A 28 40.97 8.86 -5.77
CA ALA A 28 41.36 10.11 -5.09
C ALA A 28 42.87 10.37 -5.14
N LYS A 29 43.68 9.29 -5.04
CA LYS A 29 45.14 9.36 -5.17
C LYS A 29 45.59 9.63 -6.60
N VAL A 30 44.93 8.99 -7.58
CA VAL A 30 45.35 9.03 -8.99
C VAL A 30 44.82 10.27 -9.73
N HIS A 31 43.64 10.78 -9.36
CA HIS A 31 42.98 11.88 -10.08
C HIS A 31 42.79 13.14 -9.21
N PRO A 32 43.62 14.18 -9.37
CA PRO A 32 43.51 15.41 -8.58
C PRO A 32 42.20 16.19 -8.84
N LYS A 33 41.61 16.08 -10.05
CA LYS A 33 40.27 16.64 -10.33
C LYS A 33 39.18 15.97 -9.49
N PHE A 34 39.26 14.65 -9.31
CA PHE A 34 38.31 13.89 -8.51
C PHE A 34 38.42 14.26 -7.02
N ARG A 35 39.65 14.39 -6.52
CA ARG A 35 39.94 14.92 -5.17
C ARG A 35 39.28 16.29 -4.96
N GLN A 36 39.44 17.21 -5.90
CA GLN A 36 38.85 18.54 -5.81
C GLN A 36 37.32 18.50 -5.83
N SER A 37 36.71 17.63 -6.63
CA SER A 37 35.25 17.44 -6.66
C SER A 37 34.71 16.94 -5.32
N ILE A 38 35.37 15.98 -4.67
CA ILE A 38 34.96 15.49 -3.34
C ILE A 38 35.07 16.60 -2.30
N ILE A 39 36.17 17.35 -2.29
CA ILE A 39 36.38 18.48 -1.35
C ILE A 39 35.29 19.54 -1.56
N ASN A 40 35.02 19.93 -2.81
CA ASN A 40 33.99 20.90 -3.15
C ASN A 40 32.60 20.40 -2.73
N PHE A 41 32.32 19.11 -2.90
CA PHE A 41 31.07 18.50 -2.46
C PHE A 41 30.94 18.51 -0.93
N ALA A 42 31.98 18.10 -0.20
CA ALA A 42 32.00 18.11 1.26
C ALA A 42 31.79 19.53 1.82
N GLN A 43 32.48 20.52 1.25
CA GLN A 43 32.31 21.92 1.63
C GLN A 43 30.91 22.45 1.30
N ARG A 44 30.33 22.07 0.15
CA ARG A 44 28.98 22.48 -0.24
C ARG A 44 27.92 21.82 0.64
N ASN A 45 28.07 20.53 0.94
CA ASN A 45 27.19 19.81 1.85
C ASN A 45 27.22 20.45 3.24
N HIS A 46 28.42 20.69 3.78
CA HIS A 46 28.54 21.37 5.08
C HIS A 46 27.87 22.75 5.05
N ARG A 47 28.15 23.59 4.04
CA ARG A 47 27.47 24.89 3.89
C ARG A 47 25.95 24.78 3.91
N ILE A 48 25.38 23.79 3.24
CA ILE A 48 23.93 23.54 3.24
C ILE A 48 23.47 23.12 4.63
N THR A 49 24.15 22.16 5.28
CA THR A 49 23.82 21.68 6.61
C THR A 49 23.89 22.80 7.65
N THR A 50 24.94 23.62 7.64
CA THR A 50 25.09 24.74 8.59
C THR A 50 24.06 25.84 8.31
N GLN A 51 23.71 26.11 7.05
CA GLN A 51 22.64 27.06 6.72
C GLN A 51 21.26 26.55 7.16
N MET A 52 20.97 25.27 6.97
CA MET A 52 19.73 24.64 7.44
C MET A 52 19.67 24.59 8.97
N GLN A 53 20.72 24.13 9.64
CA GLN A 53 20.79 24.13 11.11
C GLN A 53 20.66 25.54 11.69
N ARG A 54 21.29 26.55 11.09
CA ARG A 54 21.19 27.94 11.54
C ARG A 54 19.77 28.49 11.34
N ARG A 55 19.07 28.10 10.27
CA ARG A 55 17.66 28.45 10.05
C ARG A 55 16.70 27.77 11.01
N ILE A 56 17.01 26.55 11.46
CA ILE A 56 16.11 25.75 12.29
C ILE A 56 16.39 25.93 13.79
N TYR A 57 17.66 26.12 14.20
CA TYR A 57 18.09 26.08 15.61
C TYR A 57 18.80 27.36 16.10
N GLY A 58 18.97 28.39 15.26
CA GLY A 58 19.43 29.73 15.70
C GLY A 58 20.87 29.85 16.21
N HIS A 59 21.57 28.75 16.53
CA HIS A 59 22.95 28.77 17.02
C HIS A 59 23.93 28.17 15.99
N ALA A 60 25.02 28.90 15.77
CA ALA A 60 26.01 28.66 14.75
C ALA A 60 27.08 27.68 15.24
N THR A 61 27.17 26.51 14.61
CA THR A 61 28.38 25.70 14.69
C THR A 61 29.21 26.01 13.45
N ASP A 62 30.14 26.96 13.61
CA ASP A 62 31.13 27.29 12.58
C ASP A 62 32.26 26.28 12.68
N VAL A 63 32.22 25.24 11.85
CA VAL A 63 33.29 24.23 11.81
C VAL A 63 34.29 24.64 10.75
N GLU A 64 35.41 25.15 11.22
CA GLU A 64 36.57 25.54 10.42
C GLU A 64 37.07 24.35 9.58
N ILE A 65 37.16 24.59 8.27
CA ILE A 65 37.52 23.59 7.27
C ILE A 65 39.02 23.30 7.38
N ARG A 66 39.37 22.24 8.11
CA ARG A 66 40.66 21.58 7.89
C ARG A 66 40.58 20.81 6.57
N PRO A 67 41.59 20.87 5.68
CA PRO A 67 41.64 20.01 4.51
C PRO A 67 41.44 18.58 5.00
N LEU A 68 40.39 17.91 4.50
CA LEU A 68 40.08 16.56 4.96
C LEU A 68 41.29 15.68 4.70
N ASP A 69 41.74 15.01 5.76
CA ASP A 69 42.59 13.84 5.65
C ASP A 69 41.96 12.91 4.60
N GLU A 70 42.77 12.46 3.65
CA GLU A 70 42.31 11.74 2.45
C GLU A 70 41.40 10.56 2.81
N GLU A 71 41.67 9.95 3.96
CA GLU A 71 40.88 8.86 4.51
C GLU A 71 39.44 9.27 4.89
N LYS A 72 39.25 10.45 5.47
CA LYS A 72 37.93 10.96 5.89
C LYS A 72 37.07 11.35 4.70
N ALA A 73 37.68 11.92 3.66
CA ALA A 73 36.97 12.32 2.44
C ALA A 73 36.44 11.10 1.70
N VAL A 74 37.27 10.05 1.64
CA VAL A 74 36.87 8.79 1.02
C VAL A 74 35.82 8.07 1.87
N GLN A 75 35.97 8.06 3.21
CA GLN A 75 34.96 7.46 4.08
C GLN A 75 33.59 8.13 3.90
N ALA A 76 33.55 9.47 3.86
CA ALA A 76 32.31 10.20 3.63
C ALA A 76 31.68 9.90 2.25
N ALA A 77 32.49 9.70 1.21
CA ALA A 77 31.99 9.31 -0.11
C ALA A 77 31.41 7.88 -0.13
N VAL A 78 32.05 6.95 0.59
CA VAL A 78 31.57 5.56 0.73
C VAL A 78 30.27 5.53 1.51
N ASP A 79 30.20 6.27 2.61
CA ASP A 79 29.01 6.33 3.46
C ASP A 79 27.84 6.94 2.68
N LEU A 80 28.07 8.04 1.95
CA LEU A 80 27.07 8.65 1.07
C LEU A 80 26.55 7.69 -0.01
N ILE A 81 27.44 6.96 -0.69
CA ILE A 81 26.99 6.03 -1.74
C ILE A 81 26.26 4.84 -1.13
N GLY A 82 26.70 4.35 0.03
CA GLY A 82 25.99 3.31 0.78
C GLY A 82 24.58 3.77 1.17
N GLU A 83 24.45 5.00 1.62
CA GLU A 83 23.18 5.61 2.01
C GLU A 83 22.24 5.80 0.80
N ILE A 84 22.75 6.33 -0.32
CA ILE A 84 21.99 6.44 -1.59
C ILE A 84 21.55 5.08 -2.09
N PHE A 85 22.42 4.06 -2.02
CA PHE A 85 22.08 2.71 -2.45
C PHE A 85 20.98 2.11 -1.57
N LEU A 86 21.08 2.24 -0.24
CA LEU A 86 20.07 1.77 0.70
C LEU A 86 18.72 2.45 0.48
N PHE A 87 18.70 3.77 0.38
CA PHE A 87 17.48 4.52 0.09
C PHE A 87 16.92 4.22 -1.30
N GLY A 88 17.79 4.02 -2.30
CA GLY A 88 17.40 3.66 -3.65
C GLY A 88 16.72 2.28 -3.71
N VAL A 89 17.33 1.26 -3.09
CA VAL A 89 16.76 -0.08 -3.02
C VAL A 89 15.48 -0.09 -2.19
N GLY A 90 15.48 0.52 -1.00
CA GLY A 90 14.30 0.61 -0.15
C GLY A 90 13.15 1.36 -0.82
N GLY A 91 13.43 2.50 -1.44
CA GLY A 91 12.46 3.28 -2.20
C GLY A 91 11.92 2.52 -3.41
N ALA A 92 12.78 1.82 -4.16
CA ALA A 92 12.35 0.99 -5.28
C ALA A 92 11.41 -0.15 -4.85
N VAL A 93 11.66 -0.78 -3.70
CA VAL A 93 10.77 -1.81 -3.13
C VAL A 93 9.40 -1.21 -2.79
N VAL A 94 9.37 -0.07 -2.10
CA VAL A 94 8.10 0.61 -1.75
C VAL A 94 7.33 1.00 -3.02
N VAL A 95 7.98 1.60 -4.00
CA VAL A 95 7.36 1.97 -5.28
C VAL A 95 6.83 0.72 -5.99
N PHE A 96 7.60 -0.36 -6.01
CA PHE A 96 7.19 -1.63 -6.60
C PHE A 96 5.97 -2.23 -5.89
N GLU A 97 5.94 -2.22 -4.55
CA GLU A 97 4.81 -2.69 -3.76
C GLU A 97 3.55 -1.85 -4.02
N VAL A 98 3.67 -0.51 -4.05
CA VAL A 98 2.53 0.38 -4.35
C VAL A 98 2.01 0.14 -5.77
N GLN A 99 2.90 0.05 -6.76
CA GLN A 99 2.50 -0.21 -8.15
C GLN A 99 1.89 -1.60 -8.33
N ARG A 100 2.38 -2.60 -7.59
CA ARG A 100 1.82 -3.96 -7.59
C ARG A 100 0.48 -4.01 -6.86
N SER A 101 0.36 -3.32 -5.73
CA SER A 101 -0.85 -3.27 -4.91
C SER A 101 -1.99 -2.61 -5.67
N SER A 102 -1.75 -1.46 -6.31
CA SER A 102 -2.77 -0.75 -7.09
C SER A 102 -3.34 -1.61 -8.23
N ARG A 103 -2.49 -2.38 -8.92
CA ARG A 103 -2.93 -3.35 -9.95
C ARG A 103 -3.78 -4.48 -9.37
N SER A 104 -3.49 -4.91 -8.14
CA SER A 104 -4.30 -5.95 -7.48
C SER A 104 -5.62 -5.40 -6.96
N GLU A 105 -5.66 -4.16 -6.49
CA GLU A 105 -6.87 -3.52 -5.98
C GLU A 105 -7.84 -3.19 -7.11
N ALA A 106 -7.34 -2.68 -8.24
CA ALA A 106 -8.16 -2.44 -9.44
C ALA A 106 -8.88 -3.72 -9.91
N ARG A 107 -8.17 -4.85 -9.96
CA ARG A 107 -8.76 -6.15 -10.32
C ARG A 107 -9.83 -6.62 -9.32
N LYS A 108 -9.62 -6.36 -8.02
CA LYS A 108 -10.60 -6.69 -6.98
C LYS A 108 -11.83 -5.77 -7.03
N GLU A 109 -11.67 -4.54 -7.49
CA GLU A 109 -12.79 -3.61 -7.67
C GLU A 109 -13.62 -3.98 -8.90
N GLU A 110 -12.97 -4.34 -10.01
CA GLU A 110 -13.63 -4.84 -11.21
C GLU A 110 -14.43 -6.13 -10.92
N ALA A 111 -13.84 -7.10 -10.23
CA ALA A 111 -14.52 -8.33 -9.84
C ALA A 111 -15.74 -8.06 -8.94
N ARG A 112 -15.62 -7.11 -7.99
CA ARG A 112 -16.75 -6.71 -7.13
C ARG A 112 -17.87 -6.01 -7.91
N LYS A 113 -17.54 -5.22 -8.94
CA LYS A 113 -18.54 -4.60 -9.81
C LYS A 113 -19.30 -5.64 -10.62
N GLN A 114 -18.60 -6.62 -11.19
CA GLN A 114 -19.23 -7.73 -11.91
C GLN A 114 -20.17 -8.54 -11.02
N GLU A 115 -19.74 -8.87 -9.79
CA GLU A 115 -20.60 -9.58 -8.84
C GLU A 115 -21.86 -8.77 -8.47
N LEU A 116 -21.73 -7.45 -8.35
CA LEU A 116 -22.87 -6.56 -8.09
C LEU A 116 -23.85 -6.52 -9.27
N GLU A 117 -23.34 -6.50 -10.51
CA GLU A 117 -24.15 -6.54 -11.73
C GLU A 117 -24.90 -7.87 -11.85
N ASP A 118 -24.23 -9.00 -11.58
CA ASP A 118 -24.85 -10.33 -11.60
C ASP A 118 -25.96 -10.47 -10.57
N LEU A 119 -25.76 -9.95 -9.35
CA LEU A 119 -26.80 -9.91 -8.32
C LEU A 119 -27.99 -9.06 -8.76
N ARG A 120 -27.74 -7.93 -9.40
CA ARG A 120 -28.78 -7.03 -9.88
C ARG A 120 -29.65 -7.66 -10.98
N ILE A 121 -29.04 -8.42 -11.89
CA ILE A 121 -29.77 -9.19 -12.91
C ILE A 121 -30.65 -10.27 -12.25
N LYS A 122 -30.13 -10.97 -11.23
CA LYS A 122 -30.90 -11.98 -10.50
C LYS A 122 -32.08 -11.36 -9.75
N ASP A 123 -31.91 -10.19 -9.14
CA ASP A 123 -33.00 -9.46 -8.50
C ASP A 123 -34.09 -9.09 -9.51
N GLU A 124 -33.73 -8.54 -10.67
CA GLU A 124 -34.69 -8.21 -11.74
C GLU A 124 -35.43 -9.45 -12.26
N GLU A 125 -34.76 -10.60 -12.35
CA GLU A 125 -35.38 -11.87 -12.74
C GLU A 125 -36.32 -12.41 -11.66
N LEU A 126 -35.93 -12.34 -10.39
CA LEU A 126 -36.78 -12.71 -9.26
C LEU A 126 -38.03 -11.81 -9.18
N GLU A 127 -37.89 -10.50 -9.41
CA GLU A 127 -39.03 -9.58 -9.47
C GLU A 127 -40.04 -9.98 -10.56
N LYS A 128 -39.55 -10.35 -11.76
CA LYS A 128 -40.40 -10.84 -12.84
C LYS A 128 -41.11 -12.14 -12.47
N GLN A 129 -40.40 -13.09 -11.86
CA GLN A 129 -41.00 -14.34 -11.41
C GLN A 129 -42.09 -14.08 -10.36
N VAL A 130 -41.84 -13.20 -9.38
CA VAL A 130 -42.83 -12.82 -8.38
C VAL A 130 -44.06 -12.17 -9.02
N ALA A 131 -43.88 -11.30 -10.01
CA ALA A 131 -44.97 -10.69 -10.75
C ALA A 131 -45.81 -11.73 -11.53
N ASP A 132 -45.16 -12.67 -12.22
CA ASP A 132 -45.82 -13.76 -12.95
C ASP A 132 -46.61 -14.70 -12.01
N LEU A 133 -46.02 -15.07 -10.87
CA LEU A 133 -46.71 -15.85 -9.84
C LEU A 133 -47.94 -15.12 -9.27
N LYS A 134 -47.85 -13.80 -9.05
CA LYS A 134 -49.00 -13.00 -8.61
C LYS A 134 -50.12 -12.98 -9.66
N SER A 135 -49.78 -12.81 -10.93
CA SER A 135 -50.76 -12.85 -12.03
C SER A 135 -51.48 -14.19 -12.08
N LYS A 136 -50.74 -15.31 -12.00
CA LYS A 136 -51.32 -16.66 -11.98
C LYS A 136 -52.22 -16.91 -10.77
N LEU A 137 -51.86 -16.38 -9.60
CA LEU A 137 -52.71 -16.45 -8.41
C LEU A 137 -54.02 -15.68 -8.59
N GLU A 138 -53.97 -14.47 -9.16
CA GLU A 138 -55.17 -13.68 -9.44
C GLU A 138 -56.09 -14.39 -10.46
N GLU A 139 -55.53 -14.99 -11.52
CA GLU A 139 -56.29 -15.80 -12.48
C GLU A 139 -56.97 -17.01 -11.82
N LEU A 140 -56.25 -17.75 -10.97
CA LEU A 140 -56.80 -18.88 -10.23
C LEU A 140 -57.90 -18.45 -9.25
N GLU A 141 -57.73 -17.32 -8.57
CA GLU A 141 -58.74 -16.77 -7.66
C GLU A 141 -60.01 -16.38 -8.43
N GLN A 142 -59.88 -15.75 -9.59
CA GLN A 142 -61.01 -15.43 -10.47
C GLN A 142 -61.71 -16.70 -10.97
N LEU A 143 -60.96 -17.72 -11.40
CA LEU A 143 -61.53 -19.01 -11.82
C LEU A 143 -62.24 -19.72 -10.66
N ALA A 144 -61.68 -19.70 -9.45
CA ALA A 144 -62.29 -20.29 -8.25
C ALA A 144 -63.59 -19.57 -7.85
N LYS A 145 -63.62 -18.24 -7.93
CA LYS A 145 -64.83 -17.43 -7.73
C LYS A 145 -65.89 -17.72 -8.80
N ALA A 146 -65.50 -17.78 -10.07
CA ALA A 146 -66.41 -18.07 -11.19
C ALA A 146 -67.01 -19.48 -11.13
N ARG A 147 -66.29 -20.47 -10.60
CA ARG A 147 -66.78 -21.85 -10.36
C ARG A 147 -67.55 -22.03 -9.06
N GLY A 148 -67.72 -20.98 -8.23
CA GLY A 148 -68.43 -21.07 -6.95
C GLY A 148 -67.71 -21.87 -5.86
N LEU A 149 -66.40 -22.11 -6.01
CA LEU A 149 -65.60 -22.92 -5.07
C LEU A 149 -65.03 -22.11 -3.89
N SER A 150 -65.28 -20.80 -3.85
CA SER A 150 -64.81 -19.87 -2.82
C SER A 150 -65.30 -20.19 -1.40
N GLY A 151 -66.29 -21.07 -1.24
CA GLY A 151 -66.79 -21.54 0.06
C GLY A 151 -66.03 -22.71 0.71
N ILE A 152 -65.13 -23.40 0.00
CA ILE A 152 -64.58 -24.70 0.46
C ILE A 152 -63.20 -24.55 1.14
N PHE A 153 -62.44 -23.49 0.85
CA PHE A 153 -61.11 -23.24 1.45
C PHE A 153 -61.14 -22.13 2.51
N GLN A 154 -61.93 -22.27 3.57
CA GLN A 154 -61.63 -21.56 4.82
C GLN A 154 -60.47 -22.25 5.52
N LEU A 155 -59.24 -21.89 5.14
CA LEU A 155 -58.05 -22.24 5.92
C LEU A 155 -58.07 -21.46 7.23
N LYS A 156 -58.39 -22.18 8.30
CA LYS A 156 -58.34 -21.78 9.71
C LYS A 156 -57.02 -21.01 10.02
N PRO A 157 -57.07 -19.79 10.58
CA PRO A 157 -55.88 -19.15 11.12
C PRO A 157 -55.44 -19.91 12.38
N GLN A 158 -54.19 -20.37 12.43
CA GLN A 158 -53.58 -20.92 13.64
C GLN A 158 -52.92 -19.79 14.44
N PRO A 159 -53.19 -19.64 15.76
CA PRO A 159 -52.71 -18.50 16.53
C PRO A 159 -51.30 -18.74 17.08
N GLY A 160 -50.44 -17.72 16.92
CA GLY A 160 -49.42 -17.30 17.90
C GLY A 160 -48.19 -18.20 18.11
N THR A 161 -47.02 -17.67 17.73
CA THR A 161 -45.85 -17.76 18.61
C THR A 161 -44.97 -16.54 18.43
N THR A 162 -45.08 -15.62 19.39
CA THR A 162 -44.09 -14.58 19.67
C THR A 162 -42.78 -15.25 20.08
N ALA A 163 -41.70 -15.04 19.34
CA ALA A 163 -40.36 -15.27 19.83
C ALA A 163 -39.50 -14.03 19.52
N SER A 164 -39.33 -13.25 20.58
CA SER A 164 -38.43 -12.11 20.71
C SER A 164 -36.98 -12.53 20.41
N GLY A 165 -36.36 -11.96 19.38
CA GLY A 165 -34.92 -11.99 19.15
C GLY A 165 -34.28 -10.64 19.48
N LYS A 166 -33.81 -10.47 20.72
CA LYS A 166 -32.93 -9.36 21.12
C LYS A 166 -31.48 -9.83 20.89
N PRO A 167 -30.55 -8.96 20.44
CA PRO A 167 -29.22 -9.38 20.02
C PRO A 167 -28.33 -9.64 21.24
N ASP A 168 -27.64 -10.78 21.22
CA ASP A 168 -26.65 -11.13 22.23
C ASP A 168 -25.32 -10.38 21.96
N LYS A 169 -24.82 -9.71 23.00
CA LYS A 169 -23.51 -9.06 23.06
C LYS A 169 -22.66 -9.85 24.07
N SER A 170 -21.67 -10.56 23.59
CA SER A 170 -20.45 -11.01 24.29
C SER A 170 -19.51 -11.58 23.21
N SER A 171 -18.19 -11.42 23.19
CA SER A 171 -17.17 -10.83 24.05
C SER A 171 -15.96 -10.52 23.16
#